data_AF-A0A2M8ACZ5-F1
#
_entry.id   AF-A0A2M8ACZ5-F1
#
_cell.length_a   1.000
_cell.length_b   1.000
_cell.length_c   1.000
_cell.angle_alpha   90.00
_cell.angle_beta   90.00
_cell.angle_gamma   90.00
#
_symmetry.space_group_name_H-M   'P 1'
#
loop_
_entity.id
_entity.type
_entity.pdbx_description
1 polymer ?
#
loop_
_entity_poly.entity_id
_entity_poly.type
_entity_poly.pdbx_seq_one_letter_code
_entity_poly.pdbx_strand_id
1 'polypeptide(L)'
;MISKFIITLKMKNKILFLITSIFLASFRLTAQEEGKVIDKTIAVIGDNVILKSDLESQIVSIRAQGVLIDDKARCEMLEQLLFQKLLLHQAEIDSVTVTEAEVESEIDRRMNY
;
A
#
# COMPACT_ATOMS: atom_id res chain seq x y z
N MET A 1 55.37 8.32 -45.67
CA MET A 1 54.93 9.06 -44.46
C MET A 1 53.41 9.33 -44.45
N ILE A 2 52.80 9.66 -45.58
CA ILE A 2 51.38 10.06 -45.72
C ILE A 2 50.38 8.94 -45.37
N SER A 3 50.67 7.68 -45.73
CA SER A 3 49.79 6.53 -45.44
C SER A 3 49.57 6.28 -43.93
N LYS A 4 50.61 6.42 -43.10
CA LYS A 4 50.50 6.25 -41.63
C LYS A 4 49.60 7.32 -40.99
N PHE A 5 49.58 8.55 -41.52
CA PHE A 5 48.79 9.66 -40.99
C PHE A 5 47.28 9.48 -41.24
N ILE A 6 46.91 9.01 -42.44
CA ILE A 6 45.50 8.71 -42.81
C ILE A 6 44.93 7.56 -41.98
N ILE A 7 45.73 6.53 -41.70
CA ILE A 7 45.34 5.39 -40.85
C ILE A 7 45.05 5.86 -39.43
N THR A 8 45.91 6.70 -38.83
CA THR A 8 45.71 7.25 -37.47
C THR A 8 44.44 8.12 -37.37
N LEU A 9 44.12 8.89 -38.42
CA LEU A 9 42.91 9.71 -38.47
C LEU A 9 41.63 8.85 -38.56
N LYS A 10 41.63 7.79 -39.39
CA LYS A 10 40.54 6.81 -39.45
C LYS A 10 40.36 6.05 -38.13
N MET A 11 41.45 5.77 -37.42
CA MET A 11 41.44 5.07 -36.13
C MET A 11 40.84 5.94 -35.01
N LYS A 12 41.16 7.25 -34.98
CA LYS A 12 40.58 8.22 -34.03
C LYS A 12 39.06 8.37 -34.17
N ASN A 13 38.52 8.42 -35.39
CA ASN A 13 37.07 8.47 -35.62
C ASN A 13 36.35 7.19 -35.20
N LYS A 14 36.98 6.02 -35.41
CA LYS A 14 36.42 4.73 -34.95
C LYS A 14 36.41 4.61 -33.44
N ILE A 15 37.47 5.08 -32.77
CA ILE A 15 37.55 5.13 -31.30
C ILE A 15 36.50 6.09 -30.73
N LEU A 16 36.34 7.28 -31.33
CA LEU A 16 35.32 8.25 -30.91
C LEU A 16 33.90 7.67 -31.01
N PHE A 17 33.62 6.93 -32.10
CA PHE A 17 32.34 6.25 -32.32
C PHE A 17 32.09 5.11 -31.32
N LEU A 18 33.14 4.38 -30.95
CA LEU A 18 33.07 3.30 -29.95
C LEU A 18 32.74 3.85 -28.56
N ILE A 19 33.34 4.99 -28.18
CA ILE A 19 33.09 5.65 -26.89
C ILE A 19 31.67 6.21 -26.82
N THR A 20 31.16 6.81 -27.91
CA THR A 20 29.77 7.29 -27.96
C THR A 20 28.76 6.14 -27.91
N SER A 21 29.04 5.01 -28.57
CA SER A 21 28.19 3.81 -28.49
C SER A 21 28.13 3.20 -27.09
N ILE A 22 29.26 3.19 -26.36
CA ILE A 22 29.32 2.73 -24.96
C ILE A 22 28.57 3.68 -24.01
N PHE A 23 28.64 4.98 -24.27
CA PHE A 23 27.93 5.99 -23.49
C PHE A 23 26.41 5.90 -23.67
N LEU A 24 25.92 5.67 -24.89
CA LEU A 24 24.49 5.45 -25.14
C LEU A 24 23.96 4.14 -24.54
N ALA A 25 24.77 3.08 -24.49
CA ALA A 25 24.38 1.79 -23.90
C ALA A 25 24.22 1.82 -22.36
N SER A 26 24.65 2.91 -21.71
CA SER A 26 24.60 3.06 -20.25
C SER A 26 23.26 3.59 -19.73
N PHE A 27 22.36 4.06 -20.60
CA PHE A 27 21.02 4.51 -20.20
C PHE A 27 20.10 3.31 -19.96
N ARG A 28 19.91 2.94 -18.68
CA ARG A 28 18.89 1.96 -18.28
C ARG A 28 17.52 2.63 -18.34
N LEU A 29 16.68 2.22 -19.30
CA LEU A 29 15.28 2.63 -19.39
C LEU A 29 14.44 1.76 -18.44
N THR A 30 14.17 2.25 -17.23
CA THR A 30 13.16 1.65 -16.33
C THR A 30 11.82 2.30 -16.62
N ALA A 31 11.08 1.79 -17.60
CA ALA A 31 9.85 2.43 -18.10
C ALA A 31 8.58 2.05 -17.32
N GLN A 32 8.62 1.01 -16.48
CA GLN A 32 7.46 0.57 -15.70
C GLN A 32 7.94 0.16 -14.31
N GLU A 33 7.56 0.94 -13.31
CA GLU A 33 7.64 0.52 -11.90
C GLU A 33 6.65 -0.63 -11.73
N GLU A 34 7.09 -1.80 -11.27
CA GLU A 34 6.19 -2.91 -10.95
C GLU A 34 5.10 -2.38 -10.00
N GLY A 35 3.83 -2.65 -10.35
CA GLY A 35 2.68 -2.04 -9.70
C GLY A 35 2.77 -2.08 -8.17
N LYS A 36 2.80 -0.91 -7.55
CA LYS A 36 2.88 -0.79 -6.09
C LYS A 36 1.56 -1.21 -5.46
N VAL A 37 1.59 -2.29 -4.68
CA VAL A 37 0.45 -2.70 -3.84
C VAL A 37 0.22 -1.62 -2.79
N ILE A 38 -0.90 -0.88 -2.92
CA ILE A 38 -1.24 0.22 -2.01
C ILE A 38 -1.74 -0.32 -0.68
N ASP A 39 -2.64 -1.30 -0.72
CA ASP A 39 -3.16 -1.96 0.48
C ASP A 39 -3.45 -3.43 0.21
N LYS A 40 -3.42 -4.24 1.26
CA LYS A 40 -3.65 -5.68 1.21
C LYS A 40 -4.91 -6.02 1.98
N THR A 41 -5.75 -6.88 1.40
CA THR A 41 -6.83 -7.53 2.12
C THR A 41 -6.29 -8.64 3.01
N ILE A 42 -6.72 -8.68 4.27
CA ILE A 42 -6.30 -9.71 5.23
C ILE A 42 -7.41 -10.73 5.54
N ALA A 43 -8.69 -10.35 5.36
CA ALA A 43 -9.82 -11.26 5.50
C ALA A 43 -11.07 -10.75 4.75
N VAL A 44 -12.01 -11.66 4.46
CA VAL A 44 -13.30 -11.37 3.79
C VAL A 44 -14.40 -12.17 4.49
N ILE A 45 -15.53 -11.51 4.80
CA ILE A 45 -16.70 -12.08 5.49
C ILE A 45 -17.96 -11.63 4.74
N GLY A 46 -18.56 -12.52 3.96
CA GLY A 46 -19.65 -12.14 3.06
C GLY A 46 -19.18 -11.05 2.09
N ASP A 47 -19.90 -9.93 2.07
CA ASP A 47 -19.56 -8.74 1.27
C ASP A 47 -18.64 -7.74 2.00
N ASN A 48 -18.26 -8.03 3.24
CA ASN A 48 -17.39 -7.18 4.05
C ASN A 48 -15.92 -7.59 3.93
N VAL A 49 -15.05 -6.63 3.66
CA VAL A 49 -13.60 -6.82 3.56
C VAL A 49 -12.89 -6.18 4.74
N ILE A 50 -11.84 -6.84 5.24
CA ILE A 50 -10.93 -6.30 6.25
C ILE A 50 -9.58 -6.03 5.59
N LEU A 51 -9.13 -4.79 5.66
CA LEU A 51 -7.86 -4.35 5.09
C LEU A 51 -6.73 -4.42 6.13
N LYS A 52 -5.50 -4.55 5.65
CA LYS A 52 -4.31 -4.47 6.50
C LYS A 52 -4.23 -3.08 7.14
N SER A 53 -4.54 -2.03 6.38
CA SER A 53 -4.55 -0.66 6.90
C SER A 53 -5.54 -0.46 8.06
N ASP A 54 -6.70 -1.09 8.03
CA ASP A 54 -7.70 -1.02 9.11
C ASP A 54 -7.10 -1.48 10.44
N LEU A 55 -6.47 -2.67 10.45
CA LEU A 55 -5.83 -3.23 11.63
C LEU A 55 -4.64 -2.36 12.09
N GLU A 56 -3.78 -1.94 11.16
CA GLU A 56 -2.61 -1.12 11.49
C GLU A 56 -2.99 0.25 12.03
N SER A 57 -4.07 0.86 11.54
CA SER A 57 -4.55 2.16 12.02
C SER A 57 -4.95 2.10 13.51
N GLN A 58 -5.59 1.01 13.93
CA GLN A 58 -5.94 0.78 15.32
C GLN A 58 -4.71 0.56 16.18
N ILE A 59 -3.75 -0.25 15.71
CA ILE A 59 -2.48 -0.50 16.41
C ILE A 59 -1.70 0.81 16.60
N VAL A 60 -1.65 1.67 15.58
CA VAL A 60 -0.99 2.98 15.66
C VAL A 60 -1.66 3.87 16.71
N SER A 61 -3.00 3.91 16.74
CA SER A 61 -3.75 4.68 17.75
C SER A 61 -3.47 4.20 19.17
N ILE A 62 -3.44 2.88 19.40
CA ILE A 62 -3.14 2.30 20.71
C ILE A 62 -1.67 2.53 21.09
N ARG A 63 -0.74 2.39 20.14
CA ARG A 63 0.68 2.67 20.36
C ARG A 63 0.92 4.14 20.71
N ALA A 64 0.14 5.07 20.14
CA ALA A 64 0.21 6.49 20.48
C ALA A 64 -0.18 6.78 21.94
N GLN A 65 -0.97 5.89 22.56
CA GLN A 65 -1.31 5.94 23.99
C GLN A 65 -0.21 5.34 24.89
N GLY A 66 0.92 4.90 24.32
CA GLY A 66 2.05 4.33 25.06
C GLY A 66 1.94 2.83 25.33
N VAL A 67 0.93 2.15 24.77
CA VAL A 67 0.73 0.71 24.93
C VAL A 67 1.59 -0.07 23.94
N LEU A 68 2.34 -1.05 24.41
CA LEU A 68 3.09 -1.97 23.56
C LEU A 68 2.16 -3.09 23.08
N ILE A 69 2.13 -3.30 21.76
CA ILE A 69 1.33 -4.35 21.12
C ILE A 69 2.26 -5.49 20.74
N ASP A 70 2.01 -6.66 21.29
CA ASP A 70 2.66 -7.91 20.91
C ASP A 70 1.87 -8.62 19.81
N ASP A 71 2.42 -9.72 19.28
CA ASP A 71 1.75 -10.49 18.22
C ASP A 71 0.44 -11.12 18.69
N LYS A 72 0.32 -11.41 19.99
CA LYS A 72 -0.91 -11.96 20.57
C LYS A 72 -2.02 -10.90 20.57
N ALA A 73 -1.76 -9.71 21.10
CA ALA A 73 -2.71 -8.59 21.07
C ALA A 73 -3.09 -8.25 19.63
N ARG A 74 -2.15 -8.31 18.69
CA ARG A 74 -2.44 -8.10 17.26
C ARG A 74 -3.42 -9.14 16.70
N CYS A 75 -3.31 -10.40 17.12
CA CYS A 75 -4.25 -11.46 16.76
C CYS A 75 -5.63 -11.23 17.39
N GLU A 76 -5.69 -10.86 18.66
CA GLU A 76 -6.94 -10.57 19.38
C GLU A 76 -7.67 -9.38 18.74
N MET A 77 -6.95 -8.33 18.34
CA MET A 77 -7.54 -7.20 17.60
C MET A 77 -8.10 -7.63 16.23
N LEU A 78 -7.38 -8.50 15.51
CA LEU A 78 -7.88 -9.05 14.26
C LEU A 78 -9.14 -9.89 14.48
N GLU A 79 -9.19 -10.70 15.54
CA GLU A 79 -10.36 -11.48 15.93
C GLU A 79 -11.57 -10.60 16.25
N GLN A 80 -11.36 -9.48 16.95
CA GLN A 80 -12.40 -8.49 17.20
C GLN A 80 -12.94 -7.86 15.91
N LEU A 81 -12.06 -7.52 14.97
CA LEU A 81 -12.46 -7.02 13.65
C LEU A 81 -13.26 -8.05 12.86
N LEU A 82 -12.83 -9.32 12.88
CA LEU A 82 -13.55 -10.42 12.25
C LEU A 82 -14.95 -10.57 12.85
N PHE A 83 -15.05 -10.56 14.18
CA PHE A 83 -16.33 -10.68 14.87
C PHE A 83 -17.27 -9.51 14.56
N GLN A 84 -16.74 -8.28 14.52
CA GLN A 84 -17.53 -7.11 14.14
C GLN A 84 -18.09 -7.22 12.71
N LYS A 85 -17.27 -7.62 11.73
CA LYS A 85 -17.73 -7.80 10.35
C LYS A 85 -18.72 -8.96 10.22
N LEU A 86 -18.54 -10.02 10.99
CA LEU A 86 -19.49 -11.13 11.06
C LEU A 86 -20.86 -10.68 11.57
N LEU A 87 -20.89 -9.89 12.64
CA LEU A 87 -22.14 -9.34 13.16
C LEU A 87 -22.80 -8.38 12.17
N LEU A 88 -22.02 -7.55 11.46
CA LEU A 88 -22.56 -6.68 10.42
C LEU A 88 -23.19 -7.48 9.27
N HIS A 89 -22.53 -8.54 8.82
CA HIS A 89 -23.08 -9.41 7.79
C HIS A 89 -24.36 -10.12 8.27
N GLN A 90 -24.40 -10.56 9.53
CA GLN A 90 -25.60 -11.15 10.09
C GLN A 90 -26.75 -10.13 10.21
N ALA A 91 -26.46 -8.89 10.64
CA ALA A 91 -27.45 -7.82 10.72
C ALA A 91 -28.06 -7.50 9.36
N GLU A 92 -27.28 -7.58 8.28
CA GLU A 92 -27.76 -7.44 6.91
C GLU A 92 -28.72 -8.59 6.53
N ILE A 93 -28.38 -9.84 6.84
CA ILE A 93 -29.24 -11.01 6.63
C ILE A 93 -30.56 -10.86 7.42
N ASP A 94 -30.46 -10.39 8.66
CA ASP A 94 -31.61 -10.18 9.55
C ASP A 94 -32.36 -8.86 9.27
N SER A 95 -31.97 -8.13 8.23
CA SER A 95 -32.59 -6.85 7.82
C SER A 95 -32.65 -5.80 8.94
N VAL A 96 -31.66 -5.80 9.82
CA VAL A 96 -31.54 -4.81 10.90
C VAL A 96 -30.95 -3.52 10.32
N THR A 97 -31.77 -2.48 10.26
CA THR A 97 -31.37 -1.16 9.74
C THR A 97 -31.49 -0.10 10.84
N VAL A 98 -30.53 0.82 10.89
CA VAL A 98 -30.56 1.98 11.80
C VAL A 98 -30.79 3.24 10.98
N THR A 99 -31.73 4.07 11.39
CA THR A 99 -32.06 5.33 10.74
C THR A 99 -31.16 6.47 11.24
N GLU A 100 -30.96 7.50 10.42
CA GLU A 100 -30.17 8.68 10.82
C GLU A 100 -30.75 9.38 12.06
N ALA A 101 -32.08 9.42 12.18
CA ALA A 101 -32.76 10.02 13.34
C ALA A 101 -32.45 9.27 14.64
N GLU A 102 -32.31 7.95 14.59
CA GLU A 102 -31.88 7.14 15.75
C GLU A 102 -30.43 7.42 16.11
N VAL A 103 -29.54 7.57 15.11
CA VAL A 103 -28.13 7.94 15.34
C VAL A 103 -28.01 9.31 15.99
N GLU A 104 -28.72 10.31 15.47
CA GLU A 104 -28.71 11.67 16.02
C GLU A 104 -29.26 11.69 17.46
N SER A 105 -30.38 11.01 17.69
CA SER A 105 -30.97 10.89 19.03
C SER A 105 -30.01 10.22 20.03
N GLU A 106 -29.18 9.28 19.57
CA GLU A 106 -28.16 8.62 20.40
C GLU A 106 -26.96 9.52 20.70
N ILE A 107 -26.54 10.35 19.73
CA ILE A 107 -25.49 11.35 19.93
C ILE A 107 -25.95 12.41 20.93
N ASP A 108 -27.14 12.98 20.74
CA ASP A 108 -27.74 13.96 21.65
C ASP A 108 -27.83 13.40 23.06
N ARG A 109 -28.26 12.14 23.21
CA ARG A 109 -28.32 11.48 24.51
C ARG A 109 -26.95 11.42 25.19
N ARG A 110 -25.87 11.12 24.45
CA ARG A 110 -24.51 11.03 25.00
C ARG A 110 -23.89 12.39 25.32
N MET A 111 -24.25 13.45 24.60
CA MET A 111 -23.76 14.81 24.85
C MET A 111 -24.45 15.50 26.03
N ASN A 112 -25.68 15.09 26.34
CA ASN A 112 -26.47 15.66 27.45
C ASN A 112 -26.18 15.01 28.82
N TYR A 113 -25.26 14.04 28.89
CA TYR A 113 -24.70 13.51 30.14
C TYR A 113 -23.35 14.17 30.46
#